data_AF-A0A3B9Q5A4-F1
#
_entry.id   AF-A0A3B9Q5A4-F1
#
_cell.length_a   1.000
_cell.length_b   1.000
_cell.length_c   1.000
_cell.angle_alpha   90.00
_cell.angle_beta   90.00
_cell.angle_gamma   90.00
#
_symmetry.space_group_name_H-M   'P 1'
#
loop_
_entity.id
_entity.type
_entity.pdbx_description
1 polymer ?
#
loop_
_entity_poly.entity_id
_entity_poly.type
_entity_poly.pdbx_seq_one_letter_code
_entity_poly.pdbx_strand_id
1 'polypeptide(L)'
;MGKFIARRLIAIPITFIIITMVLYGVIMLAPLETRINLYMPNTQANLSEEAQARFKAQIVERYHLDEPFINQYVYWLNGLLHGNWGYSPILKNGVLPEILYRTPVTL
;
A
#
# COMPACT_ATOMS: atom_id res chain seq x y z
N MET A 1 32.66 17.77 9.57
CA MET A 1 31.18 17.70 9.60
C MET A 1 30.54 17.31 8.27
N GLY A 2 30.97 17.80 7.10
CA GLY A 2 30.35 17.44 5.80
C GLY A 2 30.28 15.94 5.49
N LYS A 3 31.36 15.17 5.74
CA LYS A 3 31.39 13.71 5.56
C LYS A 3 30.39 12.96 6.46
N PHE A 4 30.16 13.47 7.68
CA PHE A 4 29.19 12.91 8.62
C PHE A 4 27.74 13.19 8.15
N ILE A 5 27.46 14.43 7.74
CA ILE A 5 26.14 14.83 7.21
C ILE A 5 25.81 14.04 5.94
N ALA A 6 26.75 13.94 4.99
CA ALA A 6 26.55 13.19 3.75
C ALA A 6 26.26 11.69 4.02
N ARG A 7 27.02 11.06 4.93
CA ARG A 7 26.76 9.68 5.35
C ARG A 7 25.37 9.51 5.96
N ARG A 8 24.91 10.48 6.76
CA ARG A 8 23.59 10.44 7.39
C ARG A 8 22.46 10.63 6.38
N LEU A 9 22.62 11.57 5.43
CA LEU A 9 21.65 11.83 4.37
C LEU A 9 21.43 10.61 3.46
N ILE A 10 22.47 9.80 3.24
CA ILE A 10 22.37 8.54 2.48
C ILE A 10 21.80 7.41 3.34
N ALA A 11 22.16 7.35 4.63
CA ALA A 11 21.68 6.31 5.52
C ALA A 11 20.16 6.35 5.75
N ILE A 12 19.55 7.55 5.74
CA ILE A 12 18.11 7.74 5.92
C ILE A 12 17.28 6.98 4.85
N PRO A 13 17.42 7.27 3.54
CA PRO A 13 16.64 6.58 2.50
C PRO A 13 16.95 5.08 2.45
N ILE A 14 18.19 4.67 2.70
CA ILE A 14 18.54 3.23 2.78
C ILE A 14 17.77 2.55 3.91
N THR A 15 17.79 3.15 5.11
CA THR A 15 17.09 2.59 6.28
C THR A 15 15.58 2.56 6.03
N PHE A 16 15.04 3.63 5.44
CA PHE A 16 13.63 3.68 5.04
C PHE A 16 13.27 2.52 4.10
N ILE A 17 14.01 2.35 3.01
CA ILE A 17 13.79 1.27 2.03
C ILE A 17 13.86 -0.11 2.70
N ILE A 18 14.86 -0.35 3.55
CA ILE A 18 14.99 -1.64 4.26
C ILE A 18 13.76 -1.90 5.13
N ILE A 19 13.36 -0.91 5.94
CA ILE A 19 12.21 -1.06 6.84
C ILE A 19 10.93 -1.30 6.04
N THR A 20 10.68 -0.51 5.00
CA THR A 20 9.46 -0.64 4.18
C THR A 20 9.44 -1.95 3.40
N MET A 21 10.57 -2.40 2.87
CA MET A 21 10.67 -3.72 2.23
C MET A 21 10.38 -4.85 3.21
N VAL A 22 10.89 -4.77 4.45
CA VAL A 22 10.61 -5.79 5.48
C VAL A 22 9.12 -5.81 5.82
N LEU A 23 8.51 -4.65 6.07
CA LEU A 23 7.08 -4.54 6.37
C LEU A 23 6.22 -5.11 5.22
N TYR A 24 6.56 -4.74 3.98
CA TYR A 24 5.86 -5.22 2.80
C TYR A 24 6.06 -6.73 2.61
N GLY A 25 7.28 -7.23 2.87
CA GLY A 25 7.60 -8.65 2.83
C GLY A 25 6.76 -9.45 3.82
N VAL A 26 6.54 -8.94 5.03
CA VAL A 26 5.66 -9.56 6.03
C VAL A 26 4.21 -9.61 5.54
N ILE A 27 3.70 -8.54 4.94
CA ILE A 27 2.35 -8.51 4.36
C ILE A 27 2.21 -9.53 3.22
N MET A 28 3.27 -9.70 2.42
CA MET A 28 3.30 -10.62 1.28
C MET A 28 3.26 -12.10 1.68
N LEU A 29 3.57 -12.43 2.95
CA LEU A 29 3.40 -13.78 3.48
C LEU A 29 1.92 -14.18 3.58
N ALA A 30 1.02 -13.20 3.62
CA ALA A 30 -0.42 -13.48 3.56
C ALA A 30 -0.80 -14.03 2.18
N PRO A 31 -1.70 -15.03 2.12
CA PRO A 31 -2.24 -15.53 0.87
C PRO A 31 -2.80 -14.39 0.01
N LEU A 32 -2.71 -14.53 -1.31
CA LEU A 32 -3.27 -13.57 -2.27
C LEU A 32 -4.72 -13.19 -1.91
N GLU A 33 -5.52 -14.17 -1.49
CA GLU A 33 -6.95 -13.97 -1.27
C GLU A 33 -7.21 -13.07 -0.07
N THR A 34 -6.40 -13.21 0.97
CA THR A 34 -6.44 -12.33 2.15
C THR A 34 -6.07 -10.90 1.75
N ARG A 35 -5.10 -10.72 0.86
CA ARG A 35 -4.68 -9.40 0.37
C ARG A 35 -5.74 -8.76 -0.52
N ILE A 36 -6.40 -9.53 -1.39
CA ILE A 36 -7.54 -9.06 -2.20
C ILE A 36 -8.68 -8.57 -1.30
N ASN A 37 -9.00 -9.32 -0.24
CA ASN A 37 -10.11 -8.99 0.66
C ASN A 37 -9.94 -7.63 1.36
N LEU A 38 -8.71 -7.14 1.55
CA LEU A 38 -8.45 -5.79 2.09
C LEU A 38 -8.99 -4.68 1.19
N TYR A 39 -9.14 -4.96 -0.12
CA TYR A 39 -9.64 -4.01 -1.10
C TYR A 39 -11.11 -4.18 -1.44
N MET A 40 -11.74 -5.25 -0.95
CA MET A 40 -13.13 -5.50 -1.24
C MET A 40 -14.05 -4.68 -0.32
N PRO A 41 -15.17 -4.14 -0.83
CA PRO A 41 -16.10 -3.36 -0.02
C PRO A 41 -16.85 -4.23 1.00
N ASN A 42 -17.24 -3.65 2.13
CA ASN A 42 -18.01 -4.36 3.18
C ASN A 42 -19.40 -4.83 2.71
N THR A 43 -19.89 -4.35 1.56
CA THR A 43 -21.20 -4.71 0.98
C THR A 43 -21.20 -6.01 0.18
N GLN A 44 -20.12 -6.79 0.21
CA GLN A 44 -19.98 -8.05 -0.55
C GLN A 44 -21.09 -9.07 -0.29
N ALA A 45 -21.69 -9.07 0.91
CA ALA A 45 -22.71 -10.03 1.31
C ALA A 45 -23.93 -10.07 0.36
N ASN A 46 -24.17 -9.01 -0.41
CA ASN A 46 -25.30 -8.90 -1.33
C ASN A 46 -24.96 -9.14 -2.80
N LEU A 47 -23.70 -9.48 -3.13
CA LEU A 47 -23.26 -9.73 -4.52
C LEU A 47 -23.36 -11.21 -4.87
N SER A 48 -23.80 -11.51 -6.11
CA SER A 48 -23.72 -12.87 -6.66
C SER A 48 -22.27 -13.35 -6.77
N GLU A 49 -22.05 -14.67 -6.75
CA GLU A 49 -20.70 -15.27 -6.83
C GLU A 49 -19.93 -14.81 -8.08
N GLU A 50 -20.60 -14.74 -9.23
CA GLU A 50 -20.01 -14.23 -10.48
C GLU A 50 -19.59 -12.77 -10.38
N ALA A 51 -20.39 -11.93 -9.70
CA ALA A 51 -20.04 -10.53 -9.49
C ALA A 51 -18.82 -10.41 -8.57
N GLN A 52 -18.76 -11.21 -7.50
CA GLN A 52 -17.59 -11.23 -6.61
C GLN A 52 -16.32 -11.65 -7.34
N ALA A 53 -16.38 -12.71 -8.15
CA ALA A 53 -15.24 -13.19 -8.93
C ALA A 53 -14.71 -12.10 -9.88
N ARG A 54 -15.60 -11.40 -10.59
CA ARG A 54 -15.23 -10.27 -11.46
C ARG A 54 -14.57 -9.13 -10.69
N PHE A 55 -15.09 -8.76 -9.53
CA PHE A 55 -14.49 -7.72 -8.68
C PHE A 55 -13.10 -8.11 -8.19
N LYS A 56 -12.91 -9.36 -7.76
CA LYS A 56 -11.59 -9.87 -7.33
C LYS A 56 -10.57 -9.79 -8.46
N ALA A 57 -10.93 -10.21 -9.67
CA ALA A 57 -10.05 -10.12 -10.84
C ALA A 57 -9.65 -8.67 -11.14
N GLN A 58 -10.59 -7.72 -11.07
CA GLN A 58 -10.29 -6.29 -11.26
C GLN A 58 -9.36 -5.74 -10.18
N ILE A 59 -9.48 -6.21 -8.93
CA ILE A 59 -8.58 -5.80 -7.83
C ILE A 59 -7.18 -6.33 -8.09
N VAL A 60 -7.04 -7.61 -8.46
CA VAL A 60 -5.73 -8.21 -8.78
C VAL A 60 -5.04 -7.44 -9.90
N GLU A 61 -5.75 -7.20 -11.00
CA GLU A 61 -5.22 -6.46 -12.16
C GLU A 61 -4.85 -5.02 -11.80
N ARG A 62 -5.71 -4.30 -11.07
CA ARG A 62 -5.49 -2.89 -10.71
C ARG A 62 -4.32 -2.69 -9.76
N TYR A 63 -4.12 -3.62 -8.83
CA TYR A 63 -3.11 -3.49 -7.76
C TYR A 63 -1.90 -4.42 -7.97
N HIS A 64 -1.85 -5.16 -9.08
CA HIS A 64 -0.77 -6.09 -9.42
C HIS A 64 -0.50 -7.12 -8.30
N LEU A 65 -1.56 -7.58 -7.61
CA LEU A 65 -1.41 -8.35 -6.37
C LEU A 65 -0.82 -9.76 -6.61
N ASP A 66 -0.91 -10.26 -7.83
CA ASP A 66 -0.36 -11.54 -8.29
C ASP A 66 1.09 -11.44 -8.80
N GLU A 67 1.65 -10.24 -8.93
CA GLU A 67 3.03 -10.05 -9.36
C GLU A 67 4.06 -10.39 -8.27
N PRO A 68 5.34 -10.63 -8.62
CA PRO A 68 6.40 -10.79 -7.63
C PRO A 68 6.47 -9.62 -6.64
N PHE A 69 6.80 -9.94 -5.39
CA PHE A 69 6.97 -8.97 -4.29
C PHE A 69 7.73 -7.70 -4.68
N ILE A 70 8.84 -7.86 -5.42
CA ILE A 70 9.71 -6.75 -5.82
C ILE A 70 8.96 -5.77 -6.72
N ASN A 71 8.15 -6.27 -7.67
CA ASN A 71 7.37 -5.43 -8.57
C ASN A 71 6.33 -4.62 -7.79
N GLN A 72 5.59 -5.28 -6.91
CA GLN A 72 4.57 -4.64 -6.07
C GLN A 72 5.18 -3.53 -5.18
N TYR A 73 6.35 -3.79 -4.61
CA TYR A 73 7.09 -2.78 -3.85
C TYR A 73 7.53 -1.59 -4.72
N VAL A 74 8.02 -1.85 -5.94
CA VAL A 74 8.41 -0.80 -6.89
C VAL A 74 7.22 0.05 -7.31
N TYR A 75 6.06 -0.55 -7.61
CA TYR A 75 4.84 0.21 -7.92
C TYR A 75 4.43 1.11 -6.76
N TRP A 76 4.45 0.58 -5.53
CA TRP A 76 4.15 1.37 -4.33
C TRP A 76 5.12 2.52 -4.14
N LEU A 77 6.43 2.26 -4.22
CA LEU A 77 7.47 3.27 -4.03
C LEU A 77 7.39 4.35 -5.12
N ASN A 78 7.16 3.95 -6.37
CA ASN A 78 6.98 4.88 -7.48
C ASN A 78 5.75 5.76 -7.26
N GLY A 79 4.62 5.19 -6.83
CA GLY A 79 3.44 5.94 -6.46
C GLY A 79 3.73 6.98 -5.37
N LEU A 80 4.39 6.55 -4.29
CA LEU A 80 4.75 7.43 -3.18
C LEU A 80 5.61 8.62 -3.62
N LEU A 81 6.63 8.37 -4.46
CA LEU A 81 7.51 9.40 -5.00
C LEU A 81 6.79 10.42 -5.90
N HIS A 82 5.68 10.01 -6.53
CA HIS A 82 4.81 10.89 -7.34
C HIS A 82 3.66 11.50 -6.53
N GLY A 83 3.65 11.35 -5.21
CA GLY A 83 2.60 11.90 -4.35
C GLY A 83 1.32 11.06 -4.28
N ASN A 84 1.31 9.86 -4.84
CA ASN A 84 0.24 8.88 -4.68
C ASN A 84 0.52 7.96 -3.48
N TRP A 85 -0.09 8.27 -2.34
CA TRP A 85 0.04 7.52 -1.10
C TRP A 85 -0.89 6.30 -1.02
N GLY A 86 -1.65 6.03 -2.09
CA GLY A 86 -2.65 4.98 -2.14
C GLY A 86 -4.06 5.46 -1.78
N TYR A 87 -4.99 4.53 -1.85
CA TYR A 87 -6.42 4.72 -1.62
C TYR A 87 -6.90 3.77 -0.53
N SER A 88 -7.78 4.26 0.35
CA SER A 88 -8.46 3.45 1.37
C SER A 88 -9.85 3.06 0.86
N PRO A 89 -10.10 1.77 0.55
CA PRO A 89 -11.41 1.30 0.09
C PRO A 89 -12.49 1.42 1.18
N ILE A 90 -12.07 1.34 2.44
CA ILE A 90 -12.95 1.47 3.61
C ILE A 90 -13.45 2.92 3.73
N LEU A 91 -12.53 3.88 3.67
CA LEU A 91 -12.82 5.31 3.85
C LEU A 91 -13.18 6.01 2.55
N LYS A 92 -13.09 5.28 1.43
CA LYS A 92 -13.35 5.74 0.07
C LYS A 92 -12.59 7.01 -0.32
N ASN A 93 -11.39 7.18 0.24
CA ASN A 93 -10.58 8.40 0.10
C ASN A 93 -9.09 8.06 -0.05
N GLY A 94 -8.30 9.03 -0.53
CA GLY A 94 -6.84 8.92 -0.55
C GLY A 94 -6.27 8.79 0.86
N VAL A 95 -5.20 8.01 1.01
CA VAL A 95 -4.59 7.73 2.32
C VAL A 95 -4.00 8.98 2.96
N LEU A 96 -3.28 9.82 2.20
CA LEU A 96 -2.66 11.03 2.74
C LEU A 96 -3.67 12.06 3.28
N PRO A 97 -4.74 12.45 2.54
CA PRO A 97 -5.78 13.31 3.08
C PRO A 97 -6.39 12.78 4.38
N GLU A 98 -6.58 11.46 4.47
CA GLU A 98 -7.17 10.83 5.64
C GLU A 98 -6.24 10.84 6.85
N ILE A 99 -4.95 10.58 6.63
CA ILE A 99 -3.92 10.73 7.67
C ILE A 99 -3.94 12.18 8.17
N LEU A 100 -3.85 13.16 7.27
CA LEU A 100 -3.83 14.59 7.62
C LEU A 100 -5.10 15.03 8.36
N TYR A 101 -6.24 14.45 8.03
CA TYR A 101 -7.52 14.72 8.70
C TYR A 101 -7.55 14.15 10.13
N ARG A 102 -6.91 12.99 10.37
CA ARG A 102 -6.97 12.27 11.66
C ARG A 102 -5.76 12.47 12.58
N THR A 103 -4.62 12.92 12.05
CA THR A 103 -3.42 13.22 12.84
C THR A 103 -3.52 14.43 13.79
N PRO A 104 -4.36 15.46 13.56
CA PRO A 104 -4.50 16.54 14.52
C PRO A 104 -5.18 15.99 15.77
N VAL A 105 -4.39 15.70 16.81
CA VAL A 105 -4.91 15.26 18.11
C VAL A 105 -5.54 16.45 18.87
N THR A 106 -5.30 17.69 18.43
CA THR A 106 -5.79 18.93 19.07
C THR A 106 -5.76 20.12 18.10
N LEU A 107 -6.80 20.96 18.14
CA LEU A 107 -6.61 22.38 18.48
C LEU A 107 -6.93 22.53 19.97
#